data_AF-A0A1B6MDT2-F1
#
_entry.id   AF-A0A1B6MDT2-F1
#
_cell.length_a   1.000
_cell.length_b   1.000
_cell.length_c   1.000
_cell.angle_alpha   90.00
_cell.angle_beta   90.00
_cell.angle_gamma   90.00
#
_symmetry.space_group_name_H-M   'P 1'
#
loop_
_entity.id
_entity.type
_entity.pdbx_description
1 polymer ?
#
loop_
_entity_poly.entity_id
_entity_poly.type
_entity_poly.pdbx_seq_one_letter_code
_entity_poly.pdbx_strand_id
1 'polypeptide(L)'
;MNRKTYNLAVANGIYFEIPYAPAIEDSGKRKNTIQIAHAYHTYGKSKNIILSSGATGYLKLRSPYDIANLGILFGLSEEQAKHSMLNTCRALILRAEGRRFGRTAMTMMITDLDLDSDGEPVAKRSKTTEDSDSEMSLTL
;
A
#
# COMPACT_ATOMS: atom_id res chain seq x y z
N MET A 1 3.54 -16.54 18.84
CA MET A 1 4.57 -15.52 18.54
C MET A 1 4.81 -14.71 19.81
N ASN A 2 6.05 -14.34 20.14
CA ASN A 2 6.35 -13.46 21.29
C ASN A 2 6.67 -12.04 20.79
N ARG A 3 6.41 -11.00 21.59
CA ARG A 3 6.72 -9.59 21.26
C ARG A 3 8.18 -9.39 20.85
N LYS A 4 9.12 -10.07 21.50
CA LYS A 4 10.56 -9.98 21.17
C LYS A 4 10.85 -10.46 19.75
N THR A 5 10.31 -11.62 19.36
CA THR A 5 10.52 -12.20 18.03
C THR A 5 9.84 -11.36 16.95
N TYR A 6 8.65 -10.81 17.24
CA TYR A 6 7.95 -9.92 16.33
C TYR A 6 8.75 -8.63 16.06
N ASN A 7 9.24 -7.96 17.11
CA ASN A 7 10.03 -6.74 16.95
C ASN A 7 11.36 -7.01 16.22
N LEU A 8 11.98 -8.16 16.45
CA LEU A 8 13.18 -8.57 15.71
C LEU A 8 12.88 -8.76 14.22
N ALA A 9 11.75 -9.39 13.87
CA ALA A 9 11.31 -9.53 12.49
C ALA A 9 11.04 -8.16 11.84
N VAL A 10 10.38 -7.26 12.55
CA VAL A 10 10.14 -5.87 12.10
C VAL A 10 11.46 -5.12 11.88
N ALA A 11 12.43 -5.24 12.79
CA ALA A 11 13.75 -4.62 12.67
C ALA A 11 14.54 -5.17 11.48
N ASN A 12 14.39 -6.46 11.19
CA ASN A 12 14.92 -7.09 9.99
C ASN A 12 14.10 -6.76 8.73
N GLY A 13 13.10 -5.88 8.81
CA GLY A 13 12.17 -5.49 7.75
C GLY A 13 11.45 -6.67 7.10
N ILE A 14 11.07 -7.65 7.92
CA ILE A 14 10.10 -8.66 7.54
C ILE A 14 8.71 -8.02 7.64
N TYR A 15 7.85 -8.35 6.68
CA TYR A 15 6.48 -7.88 6.59
C TYR A 15 5.52 -9.05 6.78
N PHE A 16 4.36 -8.76 7.35
CA PHE A 16 3.32 -9.74 7.65
C PHE A 16 2.08 -9.44 6.84
N GLU A 17 1.50 -10.45 6.22
CA GLU A 17 0.31 -10.32 5.39
C GLU A 17 -0.95 -10.66 6.20
N ILE A 18 -2.02 -9.88 6.01
CA ILE A 18 -3.37 -10.21 6.47
C ILE A 18 -4.29 -10.23 5.24
N PRO A 19 -4.72 -11.42 4.77
CA PRO A 19 -5.70 -11.52 3.70
C PRO A 19 -7.10 -11.18 4.23
N TYR A 20 -7.80 -10.24 3.57
CA TYR A 20 -9.13 -9.82 4.01
C TYR A 20 -10.27 -10.70 3.47
N ALA A 21 -10.13 -11.38 2.32
CA ALA A 21 -11.22 -12.17 1.75
C ALA A 21 -11.75 -13.29 2.69
N PRO A 22 -10.90 -14.02 3.46
CA PRO A 22 -11.39 -14.98 4.44
C PRO A 22 -12.28 -14.36 5.53
N ALA A 23 -12.10 -13.07 5.83
CA ALA A 23 -12.93 -12.36 6.80
C ALA A 23 -14.33 -12.03 6.26
N ILE A 24 -14.48 -11.95 4.94
CA ILE A 24 -15.75 -11.63 4.29
C ILE A 24 -16.50 -12.93 3.94
N GLU A 25 -15.78 -13.98 3.54
CA GLU A 25 -16.35 -15.22 3.00
C GLU A 25 -17.11 -16.05 4.04
N ASP A 26 -16.45 -16.38 5.15
CA ASP A 26 -16.99 -17.34 6.12
C ASP A 26 -16.89 -16.81 7.55
N SER A 27 -17.89 -17.11 8.37
CA SER A 27 -17.96 -16.65 9.75
C SER A 27 -16.90 -17.27 10.66
N GLY A 28 -16.51 -18.53 10.41
CA GLY A 28 -15.44 -19.22 11.14
C GLY A 28 -14.08 -18.65 10.78
N LYS A 29 -13.79 -18.54 9.48
CA LYS A 29 -12.56 -17.90 8.97
C LYS A 29 -12.45 -16.45 9.43
N ARG A 30 -13.56 -15.70 9.46
CA ARG A 30 -13.61 -14.32 9.95
C ARG A 30 -13.11 -14.20 11.38
N LYS A 31 -13.59 -15.04 12.29
CA LYS A 31 -13.13 -15.02 13.69
C LYS A 31 -11.62 -15.26 13.76
N ASN A 32 -11.12 -16.25 13.03
CA ASN A 32 -9.69 -16.56 13.01
C ASN A 32 -8.84 -15.40 12.44
N THR A 33 -9.22 -14.84 11.29
CA THR A 33 -8.50 -13.72 10.67
C THR A 33 -8.45 -12.50 11.60
N ILE A 34 -9.57 -12.15 12.24
CA ILE A 34 -9.64 -11.05 13.20
C ILE A 34 -8.76 -11.35 14.42
N GLN A 35 -8.82 -12.58 14.96
CA GLN A 35 -7.98 -12.98 16.10
C GLN A 35 -6.47 -12.89 15.78
N ILE A 36 -6.05 -13.36 14.60
CA ILE A 36 -4.65 -13.26 14.15
C ILE A 36 -4.24 -11.79 13.98
N ALA A 37 -5.09 -10.96 13.39
CA ALA A 37 -4.83 -9.54 13.22
C ALA A 37 -4.63 -8.82 14.57
N HIS A 38 -5.53 -9.06 15.53
CA HIS A 38 -5.40 -8.51 16.88
C HIS A 38 -4.19 -9.07 17.64
N ALA A 39 -3.74 -10.28 17.32
CA ALA A 39 -2.49 -10.81 17.87
C ALA A 39 -1.29 -9.96 17.41
N TYR A 40 -1.23 -9.57 16.13
CA TYR A 40 -0.19 -8.65 15.64
C TYR A 40 -0.24 -7.27 16.31
N HIS A 41 -1.43 -6.73 16.54
CA HIS A 41 -1.59 -5.50 17.32
C HIS A 41 -1.02 -5.66 18.73
N THR A 42 -1.38 -6.74 19.42
CA THR A 42 -0.93 -7.04 20.79
C THR A 42 0.59 -7.22 20.85
N TYR A 43 1.19 -7.90 19.87
CA TYR A 43 2.63 -8.20 19.88
C TYR A 43 3.49 -6.99 19.56
N GLY A 44 3.13 -6.15 18.60
CA GLY A 44 4.00 -5.05 18.22
C GLY A 44 3.30 -3.91 17.49
N LYS A 45 2.03 -3.67 17.84
CA LYS A 45 1.25 -2.51 17.36
C LYS A 45 1.09 -2.46 15.84
N SER A 46 0.94 -3.64 15.22
CA SER A 46 0.62 -3.78 13.80
C SER A 46 1.67 -3.14 12.87
N LYS A 47 2.95 -3.19 13.24
CA LYS A 47 4.06 -2.70 12.40
C LYS A 47 4.34 -3.67 11.25
N ASN A 48 4.70 -3.12 10.09
CA ASN A 48 5.00 -3.89 8.87
C ASN A 48 3.88 -4.88 8.47
N ILE A 49 2.62 -4.47 8.62
CA ILE A 49 1.46 -5.23 8.17
C ILE A 49 1.10 -4.83 6.74
N ILE A 50 0.74 -5.79 5.91
CA ILE A 50 0.23 -5.62 4.55
C ILE A 50 -1.17 -6.21 4.48
N LEU A 51 -2.12 -5.44 3.93
CA LEU A 51 -3.46 -5.92 3.63
C LEU A 51 -3.50 -6.41 2.19
N SER A 52 -3.93 -7.65 2.00
CA SER A 52 -4.05 -8.28 0.69
C SER A 52 -5.45 -8.85 0.50
N SER A 53 -5.85 -9.07 -0.75
CA SER A 53 -7.16 -9.66 -1.02
C SER A 53 -7.22 -11.13 -0.61
N GLY A 54 -6.22 -11.95 -0.92
CA GLY A 54 -6.29 -13.40 -0.69
C GLY A 54 -7.54 -14.05 -1.30
N ALA A 55 -8.13 -13.39 -2.31
CA ALA A 55 -9.43 -13.74 -2.87
C ALA A 55 -9.27 -14.81 -3.95
N THR A 56 -10.11 -15.84 -3.92
CA THR A 56 -10.21 -16.86 -4.98
C THR A 56 -11.17 -16.49 -6.12
N GLY A 57 -11.92 -15.38 -5.98
CA GLY A 57 -12.90 -14.96 -6.98
C GLY A 57 -13.20 -13.46 -6.93
N TYR A 58 -13.67 -12.90 -8.04
CA TYR A 58 -13.83 -11.46 -8.26
C TYR A 58 -14.81 -10.79 -7.27
N LEU A 59 -15.87 -11.50 -6.86
CA LEU A 59 -16.89 -10.99 -5.93
C LEU A 59 -16.35 -10.63 -4.54
N LYS A 60 -15.15 -11.09 -4.22
CA LYS A 60 -14.50 -10.86 -2.93
C LYS A 60 -13.54 -9.67 -2.98
N LEU A 61 -13.31 -9.06 -4.14
CA LEU A 61 -12.49 -7.86 -4.26
C LEU A 61 -13.24 -6.65 -3.69
N ARG A 62 -12.49 -5.74 -3.08
CA ARG A 62 -13.02 -4.53 -2.44
C ARG A 62 -12.22 -3.31 -2.86
N SER A 63 -12.86 -2.14 -2.78
CA SER A 63 -12.16 -0.88 -3.06
C SER A 63 -11.09 -0.61 -2.00
N PRO A 64 -10.03 0.16 -2.31
CA PRO A 64 -8.99 0.48 -1.33
C PRO A 64 -9.54 1.13 -0.06
N TYR A 65 -10.57 1.97 -0.16
CA TYR A 65 -11.19 2.60 1.00
C TYR A 65 -11.97 1.61 1.87
N ASP A 66 -12.65 0.64 1.26
CA ASP A 66 -13.29 -0.44 2.02
C ASP A 66 -12.25 -1.27 2.78
N ILE A 67 -11.10 -1.52 2.17
CA ILE A 67 -9.99 -2.25 2.81
C ILE A 67 -9.39 -1.44 3.96
N ALA A 68 -9.26 -0.11 3.80
CA ALA A 68 -8.83 0.77 4.88
C ALA A 68 -9.77 0.69 6.10
N ASN A 69 -11.08 0.69 5.86
CA ASN A 69 -12.10 0.53 6.90
C ASN A 69 -12.04 -0.86 7.55
N LEU A 70 -11.82 -1.93 6.77
CA LEU A 70 -11.57 -3.26 7.32
C LEU A 70 -10.30 -3.31 8.17
N GLY A 71 -9.27 -2.54 7.83
CA GLY A 71 -8.06 -2.40 8.62
C GLY A 71 -8.32 -1.96 10.07
N ILE A 72 -9.34 -1.13 10.29
CA ILE A 72 -9.75 -0.70 11.63
C ILE A 72 -10.28 -1.90 12.44
N LEU A 73 -11.08 -2.76 11.81
CA LEU A 73 -11.58 -4.01 12.43
C LEU A 73 -10.45 -5.00 12.75
N PHE A 74 -9.32 -4.90 12.05
CA PHE A 74 -8.12 -5.69 12.29
C PHE A 74 -7.20 -5.10 13.37
N GLY A 75 -7.59 -3.98 14.00
CA GLY A 75 -6.81 -3.33 15.04
C GLY A 75 -5.65 -2.46 14.50
N LEU A 76 -5.73 -2.02 13.25
CA LEU A 76 -4.85 -0.97 12.72
C LEU A 76 -5.49 0.40 12.92
N SER A 77 -4.68 1.45 13.05
CA SER A 77 -5.18 2.82 12.88
C SER A 77 -5.51 3.08 11.40
N GLU A 78 -6.31 4.11 11.13
CA GLU A 78 -6.65 4.50 9.75
C GLU A 78 -5.39 4.81 8.91
N GLU A 79 -4.42 5.51 9.50
CA GLU A 79 -3.13 5.80 8.87
C GLU A 79 -2.35 4.51 8.58
N GLN A 80 -2.29 3.59 9.54
CA GLN A 80 -1.63 2.30 9.38
C GLN A 80 -2.29 1.46 8.28
N ALA A 81 -3.63 1.46 8.21
CA ALA A 81 -4.37 0.77 7.17
C ALA A 81 -4.06 1.33 5.78
N LYS A 82 -4.03 2.66 5.62
CA LYS A 82 -3.63 3.30 4.35
C LYS A 82 -2.19 2.98 3.98
N HIS A 83 -1.26 3.08 4.93
CA HIS A 83 0.15 2.74 4.71
C HIS A 83 0.36 1.28 4.32
N SER A 84 -0.42 0.36 4.90
CA SER A 84 -0.32 -1.08 4.63
C SER A 84 -0.57 -1.45 3.17
N MET A 85 -1.35 -0.65 2.43
CA MET A 85 -1.64 -0.85 1.01
C MET A 85 -0.69 -0.06 0.10
N LEU A 86 -0.16 1.07 0.58
CA LEU A 86 0.63 2.03 -0.19
C LEU A 86 2.13 1.88 0.10
N ASN A 87 2.64 2.69 1.03
CA ASN A 87 4.07 2.83 1.32
C ASN A 87 4.71 1.52 1.77
N THR A 88 4.01 0.73 2.58
CA THR A 88 4.50 -0.56 3.09
C THR A 88 4.66 -1.57 1.95
N CYS A 89 3.70 -1.66 1.03
CA CYS A 89 3.80 -2.49 -0.17
C CYS A 89 4.97 -2.06 -1.05
N ARG A 90 5.14 -0.76 -1.30
CA ARG A 90 6.26 -0.23 -2.07
C ARG A 90 7.61 -0.58 -1.44
N ALA A 91 7.73 -0.39 -0.13
CA ALA A 91 8.95 -0.75 0.61
C ALA A 91 9.24 -2.26 0.54
N LEU A 92 8.21 -3.11 0.62
CA LEU A 92 8.36 -4.56 0.45
C LEU A 92 8.88 -4.91 -0.95
N ILE A 93 8.36 -4.28 -2.00
CA ILE A 93 8.80 -4.52 -3.39
C ILE A 93 10.27 -4.13 -3.56
N LEU A 94 10.66 -2.92 -3.13
CA LEU A 94 12.07 -2.48 -3.18
C LEU A 94 12.99 -3.43 -2.40
N ARG A 95 12.54 -3.91 -1.24
CA ARG A 95 13.27 -4.90 -0.44
C ARG A 95 13.39 -6.24 -1.17
N ALA A 96 12.36 -6.66 -1.88
CA ALA A 96 12.37 -7.89 -2.68
C ALA A 96 13.34 -7.78 -3.86
N GLU A 97 13.39 -6.62 -4.53
CA GLU A 97 14.38 -6.35 -5.58
C GLU A 97 15.80 -6.39 -5.05
N GLY A 98 16.07 -5.80 -3.88
CA GLY A 98 17.37 -5.86 -3.21
C GLY A 98 17.80 -7.29 -2.84
N ARG A 99 16.87 -8.24 -2.65
CA ARG A 99 17.19 -9.67 -2.49
C ARG A 99 17.54 -10.33 -3.82
N ARG A 100 16.92 -9.90 -4.92
CA ARG A 100 17.13 -10.49 -6.25
C ARG A 100 18.43 -10.02 -6.90
N PHE A 101 18.80 -8.76 -6.72
CA PHE A 101 19.93 -8.14 -7.41
C PHE A 101 21.08 -7.70 -6.48
N GLY A 102 20.93 -7.88 -5.16
CA GLY A 102 21.89 -7.43 -4.15
C GLY A 102 21.61 -6.02 -3.64
N ARG A 103 22.27 -5.63 -2.54
CA ARG A 103 22.02 -4.37 -1.82
C ARG A 103 22.39 -3.10 -2.60
N THR A 104 23.05 -3.23 -3.74
CA THR A 104 23.62 -2.13 -4.55
C THR A 104 23.05 -2.11 -5.98
N ALA A 105 21.92 -2.77 -6.22
CA ALA A 105 21.33 -2.79 -7.54
C ALA A 105 20.47 -1.54 -7.77
N MET A 106 20.83 -0.78 -8.80
CA MET A 106 20.03 0.33 -9.34
C MET A 106 19.46 -0.11 -10.68
N THR A 107 18.14 -0.24 -10.77
CA THR A 107 17.45 -0.51 -12.03
C THR A 107 17.03 0.83 -12.63
N MET A 108 17.64 1.22 -13.76
CA MET A 108 17.15 2.33 -14.57
C MET A 108 16.15 1.80 -15.60
N MET A 109 14.94 2.33 -15.58
CA MET A 109 14.07 2.24 -16.76
C MET A 109 14.38 3.45 -17.63
N ILE A 110 14.94 3.20 -18.80
CA ILE A 110 14.99 4.21 -19.86
C ILE A 110 13.55 4.33 -20.34
N THR A 111 12.85 5.39 -19.90
CA THR A 111 11.66 5.83 -20.61
C THR A 111 12.14 6.36 -21.95
N ASP A 112 11.60 5.83 -23.05
CA ASP A 112 11.87 6.35 -24.39
C ASP A 112 11.81 7.87 -24.33
N LEU A 113 12.95 8.51 -24.60
CA LEU A 113 12.99 9.95 -24.80
C LEU A 113 12.14 10.18 -26.04
N ASP A 114 11.08 10.99 -25.91
CA ASP A 114 10.45 11.57 -27.09
C ASP A 114 11.53 12.47 -27.71
N LEU A 115 12.26 11.93 -28.68
CA LEU A 115 13.29 12.62 -29.44
C LEU A 115 12.61 13.34 -30.60
N ASP A 116 12.90 14.62 -30.78
CA ASP A 116 12.52 15.34 -32.00
C ASP A 116 13.28 14.77 -33.22
N SER A 117 12.94 15.19 -34.44
CA SER A 117 13.53 14.67 -35.69
C SER A 117 15.07 14.85 -35.79
N ASP A 118 15.60 15.74 -34.96
CA ASP A 118 16.99 16.12 -34.78
C ASP A 118 17.67 15.47 -33.55
N GLY A 119 16.97 14.62 -32.80
CA GLY A 119 17.54 13.81 -31.73
C GLY A 119 17.67 14.51 -30.37
N GLU A 120 16.99 15.64 -30.18
CA GLU A 120 16.96 16.39 -28.92
C GLU A 120 15.76 15.98 -28.04
N PRO A 121 15.89 15.99 -26.70
CA PRO A 121 14.82 15.59 -25.80
C PRO A 121 13.70 16.63 -25.73
N VAL A 122 12.47 16.23 -26.07
CA VAL A 122 11.28 17.08 -25.97
C VAL A 122 10.92 17.36 -24.52
N ALA A 123 11.10 18.61 -24.08
CA ALA A 123 10.63 19.06 -22.77
C ALA A 123 9.09 19.21 -22.77
N LYS A 124 8.37 18.24 -22.19
CA LYS A 124 6.92 18.38 -21.94
C LYS A 124 6.68 19.43 -20.85
N ARG A 125 6.28 20.63 -21.25
CA ARG A 125 5.77 21.66 -20.35
C ARG A 125 4.42 21.19 -19.78
N SER A 126 4.37 20.91 -18.48
CA SER A 126 3.10 20.66 -17.78
C SER A 126 2.20 21.88 -17.93
N LYS A 127 1.08 21.75 -18.66
CA LYS A 127 0.00 22.73 -18.61
C LYS A 127 -0.65 22.63 -17.24
N THR A 128 -0.44 23.63 -16.39
CA THR A 128 -1.30 23.93 -15.25
C THR A 128 -2.64 24.35 -15.83
N THR A 129 -3.68 23.56 -15.64
CA THR A 129 -5.07 23.98 -15.84
C THR A 129 -5.44 24.89 -14.66
N GLU A 130 -5.25 26.19 -14.83
CA GLU A 130 -6.04 27.20 -14.13
C GLU A 130 -6.94 27.83 -15.20
N ASP A 131 -8.11 27.22 -15.39
CA ASP A 131 -9.17 27.85 -16.15
C ASP A 131 -9.77 28.98 -15.31
N SER A 132 -9.80 30.13 -15.97
CA SER A 132 -10.57 31.33 -15.69
C SER A 132 -11.90 31.13 -14.96
N ASP A 133 -12.06 31.83 -13.84
CA ASP A 133 -13.35 32.41 -13.45
C ASP A 133 -13.09 33.68 -12.62
N SER A 134 -12.83 34.79 -13.31
CA SER A 134 -13.06 36.13 -12.77
C SER A 134 -13.84 36.93 -13.80
N GLU A 135 -15.17 36.90 -13.70
CA GLU A 135 -16.01 38.10 -13.62
C GLU A 135 -17.49 37.71 -13.65
N MET A 136 -18.18 37.86 -12.52
CA MET A 136 -19.43 38.63 -12.47
C MET A 136 -19.86 38.82 -11.01
N SER A 137 -19.65 40.05 -10.54
CA SER A 137 -20.72 40.88 -9.97
C SER A 137 -21.66 40.22 -8.95
N LEU A 138 -21.58 40.64 -7.68
CA LEU A 138 -22.50 41.68 -7.20
C LEU A 138 -22.14 42.15 -5.79
N THR A 139 -22.02 43.46 -5.68
CA THR A 139 -22.29 44.26 -4.49
C THR A 139 -23.72 44.02 -4.00
N LEU A 140 -23.87 43.47 -2.79
CA LEU A 140 -24.72 43.95 -1.67
C LEU A 140 -24.70 42.91 -0.54
#